data_AF-A0A959EPH2-F1
#
_entry.id   AF-A0A959EPH2-F1
#
_cell.length_a   1.000
_cell.length_b   1.000
_cell.length_c   1.000
_cell.angle_alpha   90.00
_cell.angle_beta   90.00
_cell.angle_gamma   90.00
#
_symmetry.space_group_name_H-M   'P 1'
#
loop_
_entity.id
_entity.type
_entity.pdbx_description
1 polymer ?
#
loop_
_entity_poly.entity_id
_entity_poly.type
_entity_poly.pdbx_seq_one_letter_code
_entity_poly.pdbx_strand_id
1 'polypeptide(L)'
;MTTLKCLQAFFACFLTAGAWLLITGCASAQPISDRSLPVIEINSPQGGERFTTLELQIEVELLIRDDSRLRSVIIEVTGESAATYFPICGDDAGRCVFDPPVSEFRFTVPVFSGWNTLNVFATDLAGNTGESSTSFYIFPPASEEPGLSIEWSKLPPVVVDDSPQWNPPPPAPRDRYDLLILTHSKRDQNGLLGFGKILEKLVYHKNSTGMPTILKTLEEIYEIPEMRGRDHAETIKNYLVWARKHWQIKYVMLVGDSDRFPIRYTRTYDLGHWGHNFAPSDLYYADLFDANGNPDDWDFDDDGLYGEMQGNFPAGAFDLNQDRLHLIPEVAIGRVPASTEQELNAYVEKIIQYETSADPGWFKHALLLTGDYPYSNNTNDAIGTILQGQSFQLTKLYHNQIWPSTTPNQRIDTINKVLNAGVGFVSYVGHGGGVEPPAKNGGVWGGWYNYYNIPGLANADRLPVIFSAACETGMFHFGKGPYLAKEGYEYRATAFPVVPPSPDAFAKYRWGPEPLEMMPTQYDVDALAEHFLVKNTAGAIAFIGAYTGTQG
;
A
#
# COMPACT_ATOMS: atom_id res chain seq x y z
N MET A 1 -33.61 17.38 22.86
CA MET A 1 -33.09 17.36 21.47
C MET A 1 -32.52 15.97 21.26
N THR A 2 -33.28 15.09 20.62
CA THR A 2 -32.86 13.75 20.22
C THR A 2 -32.00 13.91 18.96
N THR A 3 -30.68 13.72 19.11
CA THR A 3 -29.74 13.56 18.00
C THR A 3 -30.03 12.24 17.29
N LEU A 4 -29.91 12.19 15.96
CA LEU A 4 -29.96 10.93 15.21
C LEU A 4 -28.81 10.02 15.66
N LYS A 5 -29.08 9.05 16.54
CA LYS A 5 -28.05 8.23 17.19
C LYS A 5 -27.78 6.90 16.48
N CYS A 6 -28.66 6.45 15.58
CA CYS A 6 -28.50 5.19 14.84
C CYS A 6 -29.37 5.17 13.57
N LEU A 7 -28.73 5.10 12.40
CA LEU A 7 -29.35 4.71 11.12
C LEU A 7 -28.76 3.35 10.75
N GLN A 8 -29.62 2.33 10.59
CA GLN A 8 -29.23 1.06 9.99
C GLN A 8 -30.04 0.84 8.72
N ALA A 9 -29.37 0.53 7.62
CA ALA A 9 -30.00 0.12 6.37
C ALA A 9 -29.59 -1.33 6.06
N PHE A 10 -30.57 -2.20 5.90
CA PHE A 10 -30.37 -3.54 5.36
C PHE A 10 -30.74 -3.48 3.88
N PHE A 11 -29.90 -4.00 3.01
CA PHE A 11 -30.13 -3.98 1.56
C PHE A 11 -30.40 -5.40 1.12
N ALA A 12 -31.40 -5.70 0.31
CA ALA A 12 -31.59 -6.95 -0.41
C ALA A 12 -31.74 -6.66 -1.92
N CYS A 13 -31.28 -7.56 -2.78
CA CYS A 13 -31.29 -7.36 -4.23
C CYS A 13 -31.96 -8.53 -4.95
N PHE A 14 -32.81 -8.23 -5.92
CA PHE A 14 -33.62 -9.19 -6.67
C PHE A 14 -33.38 -9.03 -8.17
N LEU A 15 -33.11 -10.16 -8.82
CA LEU A 15 -33.17 -10.27 -10.27
C LEU A 15 -34.60 -10.62 -10.68
N THR A 16 -35.11 -10.00 -11.74
CA THR A 16 -36.49 -10.15 -12.24
C THR A 16 -36.85 -11.56 -12.74
N ALA A 17 -35.96 -12.55 -12.63
CA ALA A 17 -36.11 -13.91 -13.15
C ALA A 17 -36.24 -15.02 -12.06
N GLY A 18 -36.54 -14.68 -10.81
CA GLY A 18 -37.09 -15.66 -9.84
C GLY A 18 -36.08 -16.43 -8.97
N ALA A 19 -34.93 -15.86 -8.65
CA ALA A 19 -34.02 -16.36 -7.62
C ALA A 19 -34.00 -15.42 -6.41
N TRP A 20 -34.03 -15.98 -5.19
CA TRP A 20 -34.06 -15.25 -3.93
C TRP A 20 -32.64 -15.06 -3.40
N LEU A 21 -32.28 -13.84 -3.01
CA LEU A 21 -31.06 -13.54 -2.24
C LEU A 21 -31.42 -12.61 -1.09
N LEU A 22 -31.48 -13.15 0.12
CA LEU A 22 -31.69 -12.37 1.34
C LEU A 22 -30.33 -11.84 1.80
N ILE A 23 -30.18 -10.52 1.88
CA ILE A 23 -28.97 -9.87 2.36
C ILE A 23 -29.36 -9.14 3.67
N THR A 24 -28.66 -9.41 4.77
CA THR A 24 -28.83 -8.68 6.03
C THR A 24 -27.54 -7.95 6.38
N GLY A 25 -27.53 -6.62 6.29
CA GLY A 25 -26.44 -5.75 6.73
C GLY A 25 -26.88 -4.80 7.85
N CYS A 26 -26.13 -4.71 8.95
CA CYS A 26 -26.47 -3.90 10.13
C CYS A 26 -25.46 -2.74 10.25
N ALA A 27 -25.85 -1.49 9.99
CA ALA A 27 -25.00 -0.29 10.17
C ALA A 27 -25.45 0.50 11.41
N SER A 28 -24.59 1.07 12.25
CA SER A 28 -25.01 1.93 13.37
C SER A 28 -24.41 3.34 13.22
N ALA A 29 -25.04 4.39 13.75
CA ALA A 29 -24.56 5.78 13.59
C ALA A 29 -23.46 6.19 14.60
N GLN A 30 -22.40 5.40 14.63
CA GLN A 30 -21.08 5.82 15.11
C GLN A 30 -20.09 5.50 13.99
N PRO A 31 -19.07 6.34 13.75
CA PRO A 31 -17.98 5.96 12.84
C PRO A 31 -17.24 4.81 13.52
N ILE A 32 -17.60 3.59 13.13
CA ILE A 32 -16.97 2.36 13.61
C ILE A 32 -16.14 1.85 12.44
N SER A 33 -14.83 2.02 12.59
CA SER A 33 -13.82 1.22 11.91
C SER A 33 -14.11 -0.25 12.18
N ASP A 34 -13.87 -1.09 11.17
CA ASP A 34 -13.94 -2.55 11.27
C ASP A 34 -15.36 -3.14 11.21
N ARG A 35 -15.85 -3.34 9.98
CA ARG A 35 -16.48 -4.58 9.50
C ARG A 35 -16.43 -4.59 7.97
N SER A 36 -15.84 -5.63 7.42
CA SER A 36 -15.85 -5.96 5.99
C SER A 36 -17.27 -5.92 5.42
N LEU A 37 -17.54 -4.99 4.49
CA LEU A 37 -18.77 -5.00 3.70
C LEU A 37 -18.73 -6.20 2.74
N PRO A 38 -19.81 -7.01 2.62
CA PRO A 38 -19.83 -8.16 1.73
C PRO A 38 -19.82 -7.70 0.27
N VAL A 39 -18.87 -8.22 -0.50
CA VAL A 39 -18.84 -8.09 -1.97
C VAL A 39 -19.84 -9.11 -2.54
N ILE A 40 -20.83 -8.64 -3.28
CA ILE A 40 -21.84 -9.52 -3.91
C ILE A 40 -21.54 -9.62 -5.41
N GLU A 41 -21.38 -10.85 -5.88
CA GLU A 41 -21.18 -11.23 -7.27
C GLU A 41 -22.52 -11.67 -7.89
N ILE A 42 -22.97 -10.98 -8.94
CA ILE A 42 -24.21 -11.32 -9.66
C ILE A 42 -23.85 -11.84 -11.06
N ASN A 43 -24.00 -13.15 -11.28
CA ASN A 43 -23.85 -13.76 -12.60
C ASN A 43 -25.17 -13.65 -13.38
N SER A 44 -25.13 -13.04 -14.57
CA SER A 44 -26.28 -12.93 -15.47
C SER A 44 -26.80 -14.32 -15.89
N PRO A 45 -28.10 -14.63 -15.77
CA PRO A 45 -28.62 -15.97 -16.08
C PRO A 45 -28.78 -16.28 -17.58
N GLN A 46 -28.64 -15.31 -18.48
CA GLN A 46 -28.86 -15.55 -19.91
C GLN A 46 -27.77 -14.92 -20.76
N GLY A 47 -27.07 -15.78 -21.51
CA GLY A 47 -26.07 -15.38 -22.47
C GLY A 47 -26.66 -14.48 -23.56
N GLY A 48 -25.85 -13.52 -24.01
CA GLY A 48 -25.95 -13.01 -25.38
C GLY A 48 -26.47 -11.61 -25.60
N GLU A 49 -26.89 -10.82 -24.61
CA GLU A 49 -27.29 -9.42 -24.86
C GLU A 49 -26.57 -8.40 -23.96
N ARG A 50 -26.08 -7.32 -24.59
CA ARG A 50 -25.49 -6.15 -23.90
C ARG A 50 -26.61 -5.34 -23.26
N PHE A 51 -26.76 -5.44 -21.94
CA PHE A 51 -27.58 -4.49 -21.19
C PHE A 51 -26.76 -3.22 -20.95
N THR A 52 -27.26 -2.07 -21.41
CA THR A 52 -26.67 -0.76 -21.06
C THR A 52 -27.05 -0.30 -19.65
N THR A 53 -28.02 -0.94 -19.02
CA THR A 53 -28.43 -0.80 -17.61
C THR A 53 -29.19 -2.06 -17.24
N LEU A 54 -28.71 -2.82 -16.25
CA LEU A 54 -29.52 -3.84 -15.59
C LEU A 54 -30.41 -3.14 -14.57
N GLU A 55 -31.70 -3.47 -14.55
CA GLU A 55 -32.62 -3.01 -13.52
C GLU A 55 -32.63 -4.03 -12.38
N LEU A 56 -31.98 -3.68 -11.26
CA LEU A 56 -32.00 -4.47 -10.04
C LEU A 56 -33.08 -3.91 -9.12
N GLN A 57 -33.96 -4.79 -8.64
CA GLN A 57 -34.83 -4.45 -7.54
C GLN A 57 -34.04 -4.52 -6.26
N ILE A 58 -33.94 -3.40 -5.55
CA ILE A 58 -33.28 -3.29 -4.27
C ILE A 58 -34.35 -3.05 -3.22
N GLU A 59 -34.40 -3.91 -2.22
CA GLU A 59 -35.17 -3.70 -1.01
C GLU A 59 -34.25 -3.10 0.05
N VAL A 60 -34.66 -1.99 0.66
CA VAL A 60 -33.96 -1.39 1.78
C VAL A 60 -34.86 -1.38 2.99
N GLU A 61 -34.46 -2.09 4.03
CA GLU A 61 -35.10 -2.00 5.34
C GLU A 61 -34.37 -0.93 6.16
N LEU A 62 -35.09 0.13 6.52
CA LEU A 62 -34.55 1.19 7.36
C LEU A 62 -34.98 0.96 8.81
N LEU A 63 -33.98 0.78 9.68
CA LEU A 63 -34.17 0.74 11.11
C LEU A 63 -33.70 2.07 11.72
N ILE A 64 -34.66 2.89 12.15
CA ILE A 64 -34.37 4.15 12.85
C ILE A 64 -34.54 3.87 14.35
N ARG A 65 -33.41 3.74 15.05
CA ARG A 65 -33.43 3.49 16.51
C ARG A 65 -33.54 4.83 17.24
N ASP A 66 -34.77 5.36 17.30
CA ASP A 66 -35.31 6.38 18.22
C ASP A 66 -36.54 7.05 17.56
N ASP A 67 -37.47 7.66 18.33
CA ASP A 67 -38.65 8.44 17.85
C ASP A 67 -38.27 9.75 17.08
N SER A 68 -37.09 9.76 16.48
CA SER A 68 -36.47 10.88 15.78
C SER A 68 -37.26 11.20 14.52
N ARG A 69 -37.87 12.39 14.48
CA ARG A 69 -38.52 12.89 13.25
C ARG A 69 -37.43 13.25 12.23
N LEU A 70 -37.50 12.64 11.05
CA LEU A 70 -36.57 12.89 9.95
C LEU A 70 -37.07 14.01 9.04
N ARG A 71 -36.13 14.75 8.46
CA ARG A 71 -36.37 15.80 7.46
C ARG A 71 -36.35 15.23 6.03
N SER A 72 -35.40 14.33 5.74
CA SER A 72 -35.26 13.70 4.43
C SER A 72 -34.55 12.36 4.54
N VAL A 73 -34.87 11.46 3.60
CA VAL A 73 -34.11 10.23 3.35
C VAL A 73 -33.88 10.10 1.86
N ILE A 74 -32.62 9.93 1.45
CA ILE A 74 -32.19 9.86 0.05
C ILE A 74 -31.34 8.62 -0.14
N ILE A 75 -31.61 7.86 -1.19
CA ILE A 75 -30.73 6.79 -1.65
C ILE A 75 -29.95 7.30 -2.85
N GLU A 76 -28.64 7.06 -2.88
CA GLU A 76 -27.77 7.36 -4.00
C GLU A 76 -27.15 6.05 -4.50
N VAL A 77 -27.19 5.83 -5.81
CA VAL A 77 -26.47 4.74 -6.47
C VAL A 77 -25.37 5.38 -7.33
N THR A 78 -24.12 5.03 -7.09
CA THR A 78 -22.94 5.51 -7.83
C THR A 78 -22.28 4.35 -8.58
N GLY A 79 -22.03 4.55 -9.87
CA GLY A 79 -21.12 3.71 -10.68
C GLY A 79 -19.93 4.51 -11.18
N GLU A 80 -19.07 3.89 -12.01
CA GLU A 80 -17.82 4.50 -12.49
C GLU A 80 -17.97 5.87 -13.19
N SER A 81 -19.18 6.22 -13.68
CA SER A 81 -19.41 7.46 -14.45
C SER A 81 -20.66 8.26 -14.10
N ALA A 82 -21.53 7.83 -13.18
CA ALA A 82 -22.76 8.55 -12.86
C ALA A 82 -23.31 8.22 -11.46
N ALA A 83 -24.00 9.20 -10.85
CA ALA A 83 -24.77 9.06 -9.62
C ALA A 83 -26.27 9.24 -9.91
N THR A 84 -27.10 8.34 -9.39
CA THR A 84 -28.56 8.44 -9.48
C THR A 84 -29.16 8.54 -8.09
N TYR A 85 -30.03 9.54 -7.87
CA TYR A 85 -30.63 9.82 -6.56
C TYR A 85 -32.11 9.47 -6.53
N PHE A 86 -32.53 8.78 -5.47
CA PHE A 86 -33.90 8.37 -5.21
C PHE A 86 -34.34 8.94 -3.85
N PRO A 87 -35.10 10.05 -3.83
CA PRO A 87 -35.66 10.56 -2.59
C PRO A 87 -36.77 9.63 -2.11
N ILE A 88 -36.63 9.08 -0.89
CA ILE A 88 -37.66 8.25 -0.27
C ILE A 88 -38.75 9.15 0.35
N CYS A 89 -38.34 10.26 0.96
CA CYS A 89 -39.24 11.24 1.56
C CYS A 89 -38.61 12.63 1.61
N GLY A 90 -39.46 13.66 1.57
CA GLY A 90 -39.07 15.07 1.56
C GLY A 90 -39.64 15.80 0.35
N ASP A 91 -40.79 16.43 0.53
CA ASP A 91 -41.31 17.50 -0.32
C ASP A 91 -41.31 18.84 0.46
N ASP A 92 -41.85 19.91 -0.14
CA ASP A 92 -41.75 21.32 0.30
C ASP A 92 -42.17 21.61 1.76
N ALA A 93 -42.73 20.64 2.50
CA ALA A 93 -43.11 20.75 3.91
C ALA A 93 -42.18 20.02 4.91
N GLY A 94 -41.19 19.24 4.43
CA GLY A 94 -39.99 18.83 5.18
C GLY A 94 -40.19 17.96 6.43
N ARG A 95 -41.05 16.93 6.42
CA ARG A 95 -41.16 15.96 7.52
C ARG A 95 -41.44 14.54 7.02
N CYS A 96 -40.65 13.57 7.48
CA CYS A 96 -40.90 12.14 7.31
C CYS A 96 -41.40 11.55 8.63
N VAL A 97 -42.53 10.84 8.61
CA VAL A 97 -43.10 10.12 9.75
C VAL A 97 -43.29 8.66 9.33
N PHE A 98 -42.59 7.76 10.00
CA PHE A 98 -42.68 6.31 9.78
C PHE A 98 -43.32 5.67 11.02
N ASP A 99 -44.44 4.96 10.85
CA ASP A 99 -45.15 4.24 11.92
C ASP A 99 -45.60 2.88 11.39
N PRO A 100 -45.02 1.75 11.85
CA PRO A 100 -43.96 1.60 12.86
C PRO A 100 -42.57 2.13 12.41
N PRO A 101 -41.58 2.29 13.32
CA PRO A 101 -40.24 2.86 13.02
C PRO A 101 -39.34 1.98 12.12
N VAL A 102 -39.89 0.90 11.57
CA VAL A 102 -39.27 0.02 10.59
C VAL A 102 -40.09 0.09 9.33
N SER A 103 -39.48 0.48 8.22
CA SER A 103 -40.16 0.53 6.92
C SER A 103 -39.26 -0.09 5.85
N GLU A 104 -39.84 -0.98 5.06
CA GLU A 104 -39.19 -1.63 3.93
C GLU A 104 -39.54 -0.86 2.65
N PHE A 105 -38.52 -0.45 1.89
CA PHE A 105 -38.67 0.28 0.65
C PHE A 105 -38.14 -0.57 -0.50
N ARG A 106 -38.93 -0.72 -1.56
CA ARG A 106 -38.50 -1.42 -2.77
C ARG A 106 -38.37 -0.44 -3.92
N PHE A 107 -37.23 -0.45 -4.58
CA PHE A 107 -36.97 0.44 -5.70
C PHE A 107 -36.15 -0.29 -6.77
N THR A 108 -36.33 0.13 -8.02
CA THR A 108 -35.55 -0.40 -9.13
C THR A 108 -34.48 0.62 -9.47
N VAL A 109 -33.22 0.19 -9.49
CA VAL A 109 -32.09 1.08 -9.84
C VAL A 109 -31.37 0.58 -11.08
N PRO A 110 -30.88 1.49 -11.92
CA PRO A 110 -29.92 1.13 -12.95
C PRO A 110 -28.59 0.77 -12.30
N VAL A 111 -28.01 -0.38 -12.68
CA VAL A 111 -26.65 -0.76 -12.29
C VAL A 111 -25.72 -0.79 -13.50
N PHE A 112 -24.43 -0.58 -13.25
CA PHE A 112 -23.38 -0.54 -14.24
C PHE A 112 -22.54 -1.82 -14.19
N SER A 113 -21.98 -2.25 -15.33
CA SER A 113 -20.92 -3.26 -15.33
C SER A 113 -19.72 -2.72 -14.54
N GLY A 114 -19.12 -3.53 -13.69
CA GLY A 114 -18.08 -3.07 -12.77
C GLY A 114 -18.59 -2.81 -11.35
N TRP A 115 -17.86 -1.99 -10.59
CA TRP A 115 -18.21 -1.64 -9.22
C TRP A 115 -19.37 -0.63 -9.17
N ASN A 116 -20.31 -0.88 -8.26
CA ASN A 116 -21.40 0.01 -7.91
C ASN A 116 -21.39 0.21 -6.39
N THR A 117 -21.75 1.41 -5.93
CA THR A 117 -21.92 1.74 -4.52
C THR A 117 -23.32 2.30 -4.30
N LEU A 118 -23.97 1.87 -3.23
CA LEU A 118 -25.29 2.30 -2.81
C LEU A 118 -25.19 2.97 -1.45
N ASN A 119 -25.51 4.26 -1.39
CA ASN A 119 -25.50 5.06 -0.18
C ASN A 119 -26.93 5.40 0.23
N VAL A 120 -27.18 5.44 1.55
CA VAL A 120 -28.44 5.92 2.13
C VAL A 120 -28.11 7.06 3.09
N PHE A 121 -28.65 8.22 2.81
CA PHE A 121 -28.54 9.40 3.64
C PHE A 121 -29.86 9.65 4.36
N ALA A 122 -29.83 9.85 5.68
CA ALA A 122 -30.98 10.30 6.45
C ALA A 122 -30.62 11.56 7.22
N THR A 123 -31.41 12.62 7.04
CA THR A 123 -31.19 13.91 7.71
C THR A 123 -32.30 14.15 8.72
N ASP A 124 -31.95 14.50 9.96
CA ASP A 124 -32.92 14.85 11.01
C ASP A 124 -33.45 16.30 10.87
N LEU A 125 -34.47 16.66 11.65
CA LEU A 125 -35.02 18.03 11.65
C LEU A 125 -34.01 19.12 12.10
N ALA A 126 -32.93 18.74 12.78
CA ALA A 126 -31.86 19.65 13.19
C ALA A 126 -30.79 19.82 12.11
N GLY A 127 -30.86 19.06 11.01
CA GLY A 127 -29.93 19.11 9.88
C GLY A 127 -28.74 18.15 10.00
N ASN A 128 -28.72 17.27 11.00
CA ASN A 128 -27.67 16.25 11.11
C ASN A 128 -27.96 15.12 10.13
N THR A 129 -26.96 14.69 9.36
CA THR A 129 -27.10 13.62 8.37
C THR A 129 -26.32 12.39 8.80
N GLY A 130 -26.98 11.24 8.83
CA GLY A 130 -26.35 9.92 8.95
C GLY A 130 -26.28 9.26 7.57
N GLU A 131 -25.24 8.45 7.36
CA GLU A 131 -25.00 7.72 6.12
C GLU A 131 -24.81 6.22 6.40
N SER A 132 -25.30 5.38 5.50
CA SER A 132 -25.00 3.95 5.44
C SER A 132 -24.74 3.55 4.00
N SER A 133 -23.66 2.81 3.74
CA SER A 133 -23.25 2.44 2.37
C SER A 133 -22.95 0.95 2.21
N THR A 134 -23.08 0.46 0.98
CA THR A 134 -22.67 -0.89 0.54
C THR A 134 -22.19 -0.86 -0.90
N SER A 135 -21.31 -1.79 -1.31
CA SER A 135 -20.78 -1.88 -2.68
C SER A 135 -20.95 -3.28 -3.25
N PHE A 136 -21.17 -3.38 -4.57
CA PHE A 136 -21.33 -4.65 -5.29
C PHE A 136 -20.73 -4.57 -6.70
N TYR A 137 -20.35 -5.72 -7.28
CA TYR A 137 -19.73 -5.80 -8.60
C TYR A 137 -20.62 -6.56 -9.58
N ILE A 138 -20.83 -6.01 -10.78
CA ILE A 138 -21.59 -6.64 -11.86
C ILE A 138 -20.60 -7.10 -12.94
N PHE A 139 -20.51 -8.41 -13.17
CA PHE A 139 -19.67 -8.97 -14.22
C PHE A 139 -20.24 -8.68 -15.61
N PRO A 140 -19.41 -8.29 -16.59
CA PRO A 140 -19.83 -8.26 -17.98
C PRO A 140 -20.11 -9.69 -18.47
N PRO A 141 -21.10 -9.91 -19.36
CA PRO A 141 -21.38 -11.23 -19.91
C PRO A 141 -20.16 -11.77 -20.68
N ALA A 142 -19.73 -12.97 -20.33
CA ALA A 142 -18.56 -13.63 -20.90
C ALA A 142 -18.75 -13.95 -22.40
N SER A 143 -17.70 -13.76 -23.20
CA SER A 143 -17.59 -14.37 -24.53
C SER A 143 -17.14 -15.83 -24.40
N GLU A 144 -17.91 -16.77 -24.93
CA GLU A 144 -17.62 -18.22 -25.05
C GLU A 144 -16.25 -18.47 -25.76
N GLU A 145 -15.42 -19.47 -25.46
CA GLU A 145 -15.58 -20.95 -25.48
C GLU A 145 -14.27 -21.63 -24.91
N PRO A 146 -14.08 -22.99 -24.88
CA PRO A 146 -14.95 -24.06 -24.38
C PRO A 146 -14.19 -25.08 -23.46
N GLY A 147 -14.91 -25.64 -22.48
CA GLY A 147 -14.90 -27.06 -22.13
C GLY A 147 -13.69 -27.72 -21.45
N LEU A 148 -13.79 -27.92 -20.13
CA LEU A 148 -13.27 -29.15 -19.50
C LEU A 148 -14.21 -29.56 -18.34
N SER A 149 -14.88 -30.70 -18.48
CA SER A 149 -15.77 -31.27 -17.46
C SER A 149 -15.03 -32.29 -16.59
N ILE A 150 -15.24 -32.21 -15.27
CA ILE A 150 -14.87 -33.27 -14.31
C ILE A 150 -16.16 -33.64 -13.56
N GLU A 151 -16.56 -34.91 -13.65
CA GLU A 151 -17.74 -35.45 -12.95
C GLU A 151 -17.43 -35.71 -11.47
N TRP A 152 -18.35 -35.26 -10.60
CA TRP A 152 -18.37 -35.59 -9.18
C TRP A 152 -19.46 -36.63 -8.90
N SER A 153 -19.12 -37.73 -8.23
CA SER A 153 -20.13 -38.60 -7.63
C SER A 153 -19.87 -38.85 -6.14
N LYS A 154 -20.84 -38.35 -5.36
CA LYS A 154 -21.35 -38.81 -4.04
C LYS A 154 -20.45 -38.71 -2.80
N LEU A 155 -20.72 -37.70 -1.98
CA LEU A 155 -20.60 -37.74 -0.51
C LEU A 155 -21.91 -37.24 0.14
N PRO A 156 -22.26 -37.70 1.36
CA PRO A 156 -23.60 -37.60 1.94
C PRO A 156 -23.87 -36.23 2.60
N PRO A 157 -25.15 -35.91 2.92
CA PRO A 157 -25.55 -34.58 3.36
C PRO A 157 -25.52 -34.46 4.89
N VAL A 158 -24.85 -33.44 5.44
CA VAL A 158 -25.15 -32.91 6.79
C VAL A 158 -24.83 -31.41 6.87
N VAL A 159 -25.91 -30.64 7.05
CA VAL A 159 -26.13 -29.37 7.77
C VAL A 159 -25.38 -28.10 7.31
N VAL A 160 -26.20 -27.07 7.18
CA VAL A 160 -26.02 -25.74 6.59
C VAL A 160 -25.42 -24.75 7.60
N ASP A 161 -24.41 -23.99 7.16
CA ASP A 161 -24.01 -22.69 7.72
C ASP A 161 -23.71 -21.73 6.53
N ASP A 162 -24.28 -20.54 6.57
CA ASP A 162 -24.61 -19.70 5.42
C ASP A 162 -23.75 -18.42 5.33
N SER A 163 -22.67 -18.44 4.54
CA SER A 163 -22.16 -17.35 3.67
C SER A 163 -20.86 -17.79 2.98
N PRO A 164 -20.62 -17.47 1.68
CA PRO A 164 -19.38 -17.85 1.01
C PRO A 164 -18.24 -16.96 1.49
N GLN A 165 -17.55 -17.39 2.55
CA GLN A 165 -16.21 -16.89 2.82
C GLN A 165 -15.36 -17.16 1.57
N TRP A 166 -14.75 -16.11 1.00
CA TRP A 166 -13.66 -16.31 0.04
C TRP A 166 -12.55 -17.07 0.76
N ASN A 167 -12.52 -18.37 0.51
CA ASN A 167 -11.54 -19.34 1.00
C ASN A 167 -11.04 -20.07 -0.25
N PRO A 168 -10.15 -19.46 -1.05
CA PRO A 168 -9.44 -20.25 -2.05
C PRO A 168 -8.71 -21.38 -1.30
N PRO A 169 -8.64 -22.59 -1.89
CA PRO A 169 -7.85 -23.64 -1.28
C PRO A 169 -6.41 -23.12 -1.08
N PRO A 170 -5.79 -23.38 0.08
CA PRO A 170 -4.39 -23.02 0.28
C PRO A 170 -3.56 -23.56 -0.89
N PRO A 171 -2.53 -22.83 -1.35
CA PRO A 171 -1.67 -23.32 -2.42
C PRO A 171 -1.21 -24.74 -2.06
N ALA A 172 -1.34 -25.68 -3.01
CA ALA A 172 -0.83 -27.03 -2.79
C ALA A 172 0.64 -26.93 -2.34
N PRO A 173 1.11 -27.77 -1.40
CA PRO A 173 2.51 -27.81 -1.02
C PRO A 173 3.37 -27.97 -2.27
N ARG A 174 4.31 -27.05 -2.47
CA ARG A 174 5.28 -27.10 -3.56
C ARG A 174 6.67 -27.20 -2.96
N ASP A 175 7.54 -27.92 -3.65
CA ASP A 175 8.96 -27.97 -3.31
C ASP A 175 9.70 -26.68 -3.72
N ARG A 176 9.01 -25.77 -4.44
CA ARG A 176 9.58 -24.52 -4.95
C ARG A 176 8.55 -23.39 -4.99
N TYR A 177 8.99 -22.20 -4.59
CA TYR A 177 8.23 -20.95 -4.71
C TYR A 177 9.13 -19.89 -5.36
N ASP A 178 8.57 -19.04 -6.22
CA ASP A 178 9.28 -17.91 -6.81
C ASP A 178 9.21 -16.68 -5.89
N LEU A 179 8.02 -16.40 -5.32
CA LEU A 179 7.74 -15.27 -4.43
C LEU A 179 7.40 -15.75 -3.01
N LEU A 180 8.09 -15.19 -2.02
CA LEU A 180 7.72 -15.28 -0.61
C LEU A 180 7.20 -13.92 -0.13
N ILE A 181 5.96 -13.89 0.35
CA ILE A 181 5.36 -12.70 0.98
C ILE A 181 5.46 -12.88 2.50
N LEU A 182 6.03 -11.88 3.18
CA LEU A 182 6.16 -11.82 4.62
C LEU A 182 5.33 -10.67 5.18
N THR A 183 4.54 -10.90 6.22
CA THR A 183 3.69 -9.87 6.85
C THR A 183 3.50 -10.15 8.35
N HIS A 184 3.21 -9.15 9.16
CA HIS A 184 2.52 -9.41 10.43
C HIS A 184 1.06 -9.79 10.14
N SER A 185 0.47 -10.70 10.89
CA SER A 185 -0.96 -11.00 10.78
C SER A 185 -1.47 -11.81 11.98
N LYS A 186 -2.70 -11.54 12.39
CA LYS A 186 -3.40 -12.36 13.38
C LYS A 186 -4.00 -13.59 12.70
N ARG A 187 -4.16 -14.67 13.46
CA ARG A 187 -4.84 -15.88 13.04
C ARG A 187 -5.90 -16.27 14.07
N ASP A 188 -7.05 -16.73 13.61
CA ASP A 188 -8.06 -17.39 14.43
C ASP A 188 -8.38 -18.79 13.87
N GLN A 189 -9.41 -19.43 14.41
CA GLN A 189 -9.87 -20.75 13.97
C GLN A 189 -10.38 -20.80 12.51
N ASN A 190 -10.70 -19.64 11.92
CA ASN A 190 -11.24 -19.51 10.56
C ASN A 190 -10.17 -19.11 9.53
N GLY A 191 -8.99 -18.65 9.97
CA GLY A 191 -7.87 -18.36 9.07
C GLY A 191 -7.06 -17.13 9.46
N LEU A 192 -6.40 -16.54 8.46
CA LEU A 192 -5.67 -15.28 8.60
C LEU A 192 -6.63 -14.10 8.71
N LEU A 193 -6.24 -13.09 9.48
CA LEU A 193 -6.97 -11.84 9.69
C LEU A 193 -6.09 -10.63 9.30
N GLY A 194 -6.74 -9.49 9.06
CA GLY A 194 -6.08 -8.25 8.68
C GLY A 194 -5.21 -8.40 7.42
N PHE A 195 -3.93 -8.02 7.52
CA PHE A 195 -3.00 -8.02 6.39
C PHE A 195 -2.89 -9.39 5.70
N GLY A 196 -2.80 -10.46 6.49
CA GLY A 196 -2.76 -11.82 5.95
C GLY A 196 -3.97 -12.16 5.10
N LYS A 197 -5.18 -11.75 5.51
CA LYS A 197 -6.42 -12.00 4.76
C LYS A 197 -6.44 -11.26 3.42
N ILE A 198 -5.96 -10.02 3.40
CA ILE A 198 -5.85 -9.23 2.16
C ILE A 198 -4.83 -9.86 1.22
N LEU A 199 -3.68 -10.29 1.74
CA LEU A 199 -2.59 -10.86 0.94
C LEU A 199 -2.91 -12.23 0.36
N GLU A 200 -3.84 -12.99 0.96
CA GLU A 200 -4.34 -14.22 0.33
C GLU A 200 -4.83 -13.94 -1.10
N LYS A 201 -5.50 -12.79 -1.36
CA LYS A 201 -5.96 -12.40 -2.70
C LYS A 201 -4.79 -12.28 -3.67
N LEU A 202 -3.72 -11.62 -3.24
CA LEU A 202 -2.51 -11.46 -4.03
C LEU A 202 -1.82 -12.80 -4.27
N VAL A 203 -1.73 -13.66 -3.25
CA VAL A 203 -1.19 -15.02 -3.38
C VAL A 203 -1.97 -15.81 -4.44
N TYR A 204 -3.30 -15.74 -4.41
CA TYR A 204 -4.14 -16.40 -5.41
C TYR A 204 -3.87 -15.86 -6.81
N HIS A 205 -3.84 -14.53 -6.97
CA HIS A 205 -3.56 -13.87 -8.24
C HIS A 205 -2.20 -14.28 -8.82
N LYS A 206 -1.13 -14.19 -8.02
CA LYS A 206 0.22 -14.56 -8.47
C LYS A 206 0.31 -16.03 -8.85
N ASN A 207 -0.32 -16.91 -8.08
CA ASN A 207 -0.34 -18.33 -8.41
C ASN A 207 -1.12 -18.63 -9.68
N SER A 208 -2.22 -17.92 -9.95
CA SER A 208 -3.03 -18.11 -11.17
C SER A 208 -2.36 -17.51 -12.41
N THR A 209 -1.51 -16.49 -12.25
CA THR A 209 -0.72 -15.88 -13.33
C THR A 209 0.67 -16.51 -13.51
N GLY A 210 0.93 -17.67 -12.88
CA GLY A 210 2.13 -18.47 -13.13
C GLY A 210 3.35 -18.10 -12.30
N MET A 211 3.19 -17.35 -11.21
CA MET A 211 4.22 -17.03 -10.22
C MET A 211 3.95 -17.77 -8.90
N PRO A 212 4.55 -18.96 -8.68
CA PRO A 212 4.44 -19.69 -7.43
C PRO A 212 4.72 -18.83 -6.20
N THR A 213 3.67 -18.56 -5.42
CA THR A 213 3.73 -17.64 -4.30
C THR A 213 3.29 -18.32 -3.01
N ILE A 214 4.03 -18.05 -1.93
CA ILE A 214 3.68 -18.44 -0.56
C ILE A 214 3.66 -17.23 0.35
N LEU A 215 2.68 -17.20 1.26
CA LEU A 215 2.55 -16.20 2.31
C LEU A 215 2.96 -16.82 3.65
N LYS A 216 3.76 -16.08 4.41
CA LYS A 216 4.14 -16.43 5.79
C LYS A 216 3.99 -15.23 6.70
N THR A 217 3.46 -15.49 7.89
CA THR A 217 3.36 -14.42 8.89
C THR A 217 4.62 -14.37 9.74
N LEU A 218 4.94 -13.19 10.27
CA LEU A 218 6.06 -13.01 11.20
C LEU A 218 5.87 -13.85 12.46
N GLU A 219 4.64 -13.91 12.97
CA GLU A 219 4.25 -14.72 14.13
C GLU A 219 4.51 -16.21 13.88
N GLU A 220 4.23 -16.72 12.67
CA GLU A 220 4.57 -18.10 12.32
C GLU A 220 6.08 -18.35 12.29
N ILE A 221 6.86 -17.37 11.84
CA ILE A 221 8.31 -17.49 11.72
C ILE A 221 8.98 -17.46 13.10
N TYR A 222 8.54 -16.58 13.99
CA TYR A 222 9.13 -16.44 15.34
C TYR A 222 8.90 -17.66 16.23
N GLU A 223 7.87 -18.45 15.96
CA GLU A 223 7.59 -19.69 16.69
C GLU A 223 8.44 -20.88 16.21
N ILE A 224 9.27 -20.73 15.17
CA ILE A 224 10.15 -21.80 14.67
C ILE A 224 11.48 -21.76 15.43
N PRO A 225 11.77 -22.71 16.34
CA PRO A 225 12.96 -22.66 17.19
C PRO A 225 14.27 -22.67 16.40
N GLU A 226 14.30 -23.34 15.25
CA GLU A 226 15.47 -23.46 14.39
C GLU A 226 15.82 -22.16 13.65
N MET A 227 14.87 -21.23 13.53
CA MET A 227 15.08 -19.94 12.86
C MET A 227 15.50 -18.85 13.83
N ARG A 228 15.38 -19.09 15.14
CA ARG A 228 15.58 -18.09 16.18
C ARG A 228 16.97 -17.44 16.10
N GLY A 229 16.99 -16.14 15.81
CA GLY A 229 18.17 -15.27 15.92
C GLY A 229 18.23 -14.54 17.26
N ARG A 230 19.14 -13.57 17.36
CA ARG A 230 19.30 -12.68 18.53
C ARG A 230 18.08 -11.79 18.71
N ASP A 231 17.47 -11.35 17.61
CA ASP A 231 16.27 -10.51 17.54
C ASP A 231 15.32 -10.95 16.41
N HIS A 232 14.24 -10.19 16.19
CA HIS A 232 13.25 -10.53 15.18
C HIS A 232 13.81 -10.38 13.76
N ALA A 233 14.58 -9.33 13.48
CA ALA A 233 15.19 -9.11 12.18
C ALA A 233 16.13 -10.28 11.80
N GLU A 234 16.99 -10.75 12.71
CA GLU A 234 17.85 -11.91 12.43
C GLU A 234 17.03 -13.20 12.28
N THR A 235 15.97 -13.37 13.07
CA THR A 235 15.07 -14.53 12.93
C THR A 235 14.42 -14.58 11.54
N ILE A 236 14.01 -13.42 11.00
CA ILE A 236 13.52 -13.30 9.62
C ILE A 236 14.63 -13.64 8.62
N LYS A 237 15.84 -13.12 8.80
CA LYS A 237 16.97 -13.39 7.89
C LYS A 237 17.32 -14.88 7.85
N ASN A 238 17.36 -15.56 9.00
CA ASN A 238 17.55 -17.00 9.09
C ASN A 238 16.47 -17.78 8.34
N TYR A 239 15.20 -17.34 8.45
CA TYR A 239 14.11 -17.91 7.67
C TYR A 239 14.30 -17.73 6.16
N LEU A 240 14.77 -16.56 5.72
CA LEU A 240 15.06 -16.28 4.31
C LEU A 240 16.22 -17.13 3.77
N VAL A 241 17.29 -17.33 4.57
CA VAL A 241 18.38 -18.27 4.25
C VAL A 241 17.83 -19.69 4.05
N TRP A 242 16.97 -20.15 4.96
CA TRP A 242 16.32 -21.46 4.86
C TRP A 242 15.43 -21.53 3.60
N ALA A 243 14.54 -20.57 3.39
CA ALA A 243 13.63 -20.54 2.24
C ALA A 243 14.41 -20.48 0.92
N ARG A 244 15.53 -19.76 0.87
CA ARG A 244 16.40 -19.68 -0.31
C ARG A 244 17.07 -21.02 -0.62
N LYS A 245 17.47 -21.79 0.39
CA LYS A 245 18.08 -23.12 0.23
C LYS A 245 17.05 -24.19 -0.13
N HIS A 246 15.87 -24.16 0.50
CA HIS A 246 14.88 -25.23 0.40
C HIS A 246 13.83 -24.99 -0.68
N TRP A 247 13.33 -23.75 -0.82
CA TRP A 247 12.30 -23.39 -1.80
C TRP A 247 12.84 -22.67 -3.02
N GLN A 248 14.12 -22.26 -3.00
CA GLN A 248 14.77 -21.52 -4.09
C GLN A 248 14.00 -20.26 -4.49
N ILE A 249 13.47 -19.55 -3.48
CA ILE A 249 12.83 -18.25 -3.66
C ILE A 249 13.74 -17.29 -4.42
N LYS A 250 13.13 -16.46 -5.27
CA LYS A 250 13.82 -15.43 -6.07
C LYS A 250 13.43 -14.03 -5.65
N TYR A 251 12.18 -13.88 -5.21
CA TYR A 251 11.57 -12.61 -4.85
C TYR A 251 11.03 -12.70 -3.43
N VAL A 252 11.21 -11.63 -2.67
CA VAL A 252 10.65 -11.47 -1.34
C VAL A 252 9.91 -10.14 -1.27
N MET A 253 8.68 -10.19 -0.77
CA MET A 253 7.84 -9.03 -0.56
C MET A 253 7.62 -8.85 0.94
N LEU A 254 8.19 -7.79 1.50
CA LEU A 254 8.02 -7.41 2.90
C LEU A 254 6.76 -6.53 2.98
N VAL A 255 5.76 -6.93 3.76
CA VAL A 255 4.49 -6.19 3.86
C VAL A 255 4.32 -5.65 5.27
N GLY A 256 4.33 -4.32 5.36
CA GLY A 256 4.30 -3.56 6.59
C GLY A 256 5.27 -2.39 6.55
N ASP A 257 4.83 -1.26 7.08
CA ASP A 257 5.71 -0.10 7.31
C ASP A 257 6.66 -0.32 8.51
N SER A 258 7.41 0.73 8.88
CA SER A 258 8.34 0.73 10.01
C SER A 258 7.69 0.34 11.34
N ASP A 259 6.37 0.51 11.47
CA ASP A 259 5.58 0.14 12.63
C ASP A 259 4.92 -1.24 12.57
N ARG A 260 5.04 -1.93 11.44
CA ARG A 260 4.43 -3.23 11.18
C ARG A 260 5.42 -4.34 10.88
N PHE A 261 6.60 -4.00 10.36
CA PHE A 261 7.58 -5.00 9.91
C PHE A 261 9.00 -4.58 10.31
N PRO A 262 9.75 -5.43 11.05
CA PRO A 262 11.06 -5.08 11.59
C PRO A 262 12.05 -4.57 10.55
N ILE A 263 12.84 -3.58 10.94
CA ILE A 263 13.90 -2.97 10.16
C ILE A 263 15.23 -3.34 10.79
N ARG A 264 16.20 -3.75 9.96
CA ARG A 264 17.60 -3.73 10.35
C ARG A 264 18.17 -2.34 10.06
N TYR A 265 18.68 -1.69 11.09
CA TYR A 265 19.40 -0.42 10.94
C TYR A 265 20.90 -0.68 10.77
N THR A 266 21.48 -0.14 9.70
CA THR A 266 22.93 -0.19 9.50
C THR A 266 23.62 1.02 10.13
N ARG A 267 24.78 0.81 10.74
CA ARG A 267 25.62 1.89 11.27
C ARG A 267 26.49 2.46 10.15
N THR A 268 26.37 3.76 9.93
CA THR A 268 27.31 4.52 9.09
C THR A 268 28.14 5.45 9.98
N TYR A 269 29.42 5.63 9.67
CA TYR A 269 30.30 6.53 10.42
C TYR A 269 31.09 7.46 9.50
N ASP A 270 30.86 8.76 9.61
CA ASP A 270 31.58 9.77 8.83
C ASP A 270 32.16 10.87 9.73
N LEU A 271 33.49 10.87 9.93
CA LEU A 271 34.14 11.88 10.78
C LEU A 271 34.02 13.32 10.27
N GLY A 272 33.93 13.52 8.96
CA GLY A 272 33.96 14.83 8.31
C GLY A 272 32.60 15.50 8.21
N HIS A 273 31.52 14.72 8.25
CA HIS A 273 30.18 15.19 7.97
C HIS A 273 29.22 14.89 9.14
N TRP A 274 28.90 13.62 9.38
CA TRP A 274 27.70 13.25 10.16
C TRP A 274 27.95 12.30 11.33
N GLY A 275 29.20 12.02 11.72
CA GLY A 275 29.52 11.08 12.80
C GLY A 275 28.82 9.72 12.64
N HIS A 276 28.40 9.09 13.74
CA HIS A 276 27.61 7.85 13.68
C HIS A 276 26.19 8.15 13.20
N ASN A 277 25.62 7.34 12.31
CA ASN A 277 24.23 7.47 11.91
C ASN A 277 23.63 6.09 11.61
N PHE A 278 22.32 5.95 11.79
CA PHE A 278 21.59 4.72 11.51
C PHE A 278 20.71 4.90 10.28
N ALA A 279 20.83 3.98 9.32
CA ALA A 279 20.03 3.96 8.10
C ALA A 279 19.19 2.67 8.04
N PRO A 280 17.90 2.72 7.70
CA PRO A 280 17.11 1.52 7.50
C PRO A 280 17.62 0.76 6.27
N SER A 281 17.75 -0.57 6.36
CA SER A 281 18.26 -1.39 5.26
C SER A 281 17.50 -2.70 5.11
N ASP A 282 16.60 -2.74 4.13
CA ASP A 282 15.99 -4.01 3.68
C ASP A 282 16.98 -4.86 2.87
N LEU A 283 18.12 -4.30 2.45
CA LEU A 283 19.21 -5.07 1.84
C LEU A 283 19.72 -6.17 2.79
N TYR A 284 19.61 -5.96 4.10
CA TYR A 284 19.88 -6.98 5.12
C TYR A 284 19.11 -8.28 4.89
N TYR A 285 17.87 -8.20 4.43
CA TYR A 285 17.02 -9.35 4.14
C TYR A 285 17.30 -9.96 2.75
N ALA A 286 18.10 -9.30 1.91
CA ALA A 286 18.37 -9.71 0.55
C ALA A 286 19.77 -10.31 0.37
N ASP A 287 20.77 -9.76 1.07
CA ASP A 287 22.17 -10.21 1.17
C ASP A 287 22.27 -11.27 2.27
N LEU A 288 22.10 -12.52 1.87
CA LEU A 288 21.88 -13.65 2.78
C LEU A 288 23.18 -14.39 3.12
N PHE A 289 24.19 -14.32 2.27
CA PHE A 289 25.43 -15.06 2.43
C PHE A 289 26.69 -14.20 2.28
N ASP A 290 27.71 -14.54 3.06
CA ASP A 290 29.04 -13.95 2.95
C ASP A 290 29.71 -14.38 1.63
N ALA A 291 30.89 -13.80 1.36
CA ALA A 291 31.67 -14.13 0.17
C ALA A 291 32.12 -15.62 0.10
N ASN A 292 32.02 -16.38 1.20
CA ASN A 292 32.34 -17.80 1.27
C ASN A 292 31.10 -18.70 1.16
N GLY A 293 29.90 -18.13 1.07
CA GLY A 293 28.62 -18.86 1.01
C GLY A 293 28.07 -19.29 2.37
N ASN A 294 28.60 -18.77 3.48
CA ASN A 294 28.03 -18.97 4.82
C ASN A 294 26.91 -17.94 5.06
N PRO A 295 25.86 -18.25 5.83
CA PRO A 295 24.88 -17.24 6.23
C PRO A 295 25.58 -16.05 6.89
N ASP A 296 25.21 -14.85 6.49
CA ASP A 296 25.79 -13.59 6.98
C ASP A 296 24.76 -12.89 7.87
N ASP A 297 25.15 -12.46 9.07
CA ASP A 297 24.29 -11.75 10.02
C ASP A 297 24.57 -10.24 10.08
N TRP A 298 25.51 -9.76 9.25
CA TRP A 298 25.97 -8.37 9.17
C TRP A 298 26.55 -7.81 10.47
N ASP A 299 27.09 -8.65 11.36
CA ASP A 299 27.75 -8.24 12.61
C ASP A 299 29.01 -9.09 12.80
N PHE A 300 30.07 -8.77 12.04
CA PHE A 300 31.24 -9.62 11.93
C PHE A 300 32.09 -9.63 13.21
N ASP A 301 32.12 -8.52 13.95
CA ASP A 301 32.89 -8.38 15.18
C ASP A 301 32.08 -8.61 16.47
N ASP A 302 30.80 -8.97 16.33
CA ASP A 302 29.87 -9.36 17.41
C ASP A 302 29.70 -8.26 18.46
N ASP A 303 29.68 -7.00 18.01
CA ASP A 303 29.52 -5.82 18.86
C ASP A 303 28.04 -5.37 18.96
N GLY A 304 27.16 -5.99 18.18
CA GLY A 304 25.72 -5.73 18.15
C GLY A 304 25.32 -4.52 17.31
N LEU A 305 26.26 -3.94 16.55
CA LEU A 305 26.03 -2.97 15.49
C LEU A 305 26.12 -3.71 14.15
N TYR A 306 25.31 -3.26 13.20
CA TYR A 306 25.13 -4.02 11.97
C TYR A 306 25.49 -3.20 10.76
N GLY A 307 26.03 -3.87 9.74
CA GLY A 307 26.37 -3.29 8.46
C GLY A 307 27.20 -2.03 8.55
N GLU A 308 28.23 -2.07 9.40
CA GLU A 308 29.10 -0.97 9.75
C GLU A 308 29.94 -0.46 8.57
N MET A 309 29.58 0.73 8.08
CA MET A 309 30.28 1.40 6.98
C MET A 309 30.92 2.71 7.45
N GLN A 310 32.24 2.83 7.32
CA GLN A 310 32.97 4.05 7.64
C GLN A 310 33.19 4.93 6.39
N GLY A 311 33.39 6.23 6.56
CA GLY A 311 33.58 7.19 5.47
C GLY A 311 34.41 8.40 5.87
N ASN A 312 35.01 9.06 4.87
CA ASN A 312 35.83 10.28 5.03
C ASN A 312 37.03 10.16 5.97
N PHE A 313 37.69 9.01 5.93
CA PHE A 313 39.01 8.80 6.52
C PHE A 313 40.13 8.87 5.48
N PRO A 314 41.35 9.26 5.88
CA PRO A 314 42.53 9.01 5.05
C PRO A 314 42.58 7.53 4.66
N ALA A 315 42.89 7.25 3.39
CA ALA A 315 42.97 5.88 2.89
C ALA A 315 43.89 5.02 3.78
N GLY A 316 43.37 3.89 4.26
CA GLY A 316 44.10 2.95 5.13
C GLY A 316 44.13 3.32 6.61
N ALA A 317 43.44 4.37 7.06
CA ALA A 317 43.33 4.69 8.48
C ALA A 317 42.39 3.72 9.22
N PHE A 318 41.34 3.25 8.56
CA PHE A 318 40.36 2.30 9.08
C PHE A 318 39.79 1.43 7.95
N ASP A 319 39.13 0.33 8.32
CA ASP A 319 38.35 -0.47 7.38
C ASP A 319 37.05 0.28 7.02
N LEU A 320 36.80 0.44 5.73
CA LEU A 320 35.58 1.07 5.23
C LEU A 320 34.36 0.19 5.51
N ASN A 321 34.55 -1.13 5.49
CA ASN A 321 33.51 -2.15 5.60
C ASN A 321 33.86 -3.05 6.79
N GLN A 322 33.59 -2.58 8.01
CA GLN A 322 34.04 -3.26 9.23
C GLN A 322 33.40 -4.64 9.37
N ASP A 323 32.12 -4.75 8.99
CA ASP A 323 31.38 -6.01 8.99
C ASP A 323 31.67 -6.92 7.80
N ARG A 324 32.58 -6.51 6.91
CA ARG A 324 33.00 -7.30 5.74
C ARG A 324 31.84 -7.75 4.86
N LEU A 325 30.81 -6.91 4.79
CA LEU A 325 29.60 -7.15 4.02
C LEU A 325 29.94 -7.46 2.57
N HIS A 326 29.27 -8.48 2.03
CA HIS A 326 29.42 -8.87 0.64
C HIS A 326 28.60 -7.99 -0.31
N LEU A 327 27.41 -7.54 0.14
CA LEU A 327 26.50 -6.64 -0.59
C LEU A 327 26.05 -7.20 -1.95
N ILE A 328 25.89 -8.53 -2.05
CA ILE A 328 25.38 -9.19 -3.25
C ILE A 328 24.06 -9.89 -2.90
N PRO A 329 22.89 -9.30 -3.25
CA PRO A 329 21.60 -9.91 -2.96
C PRO A 329 21.43 -11.29 -3.60
N GLU A 330 21.02 -12.29 -2.83
CA GLU A 330 20.60 -13.60 -3.34
C GLU A 330 19.13 -13.67 -3.76
N VAL A 331 18.33 -12.70 -3.32
CA VAL A 331 16.93 -12.51 -3.66
C VAL A 331 16.66 -11.05 -3.98
N ALA A 332 15.71 -10.78 -4.87
CA ALA A 332 15.21 -9.43 -5.08
C ALA A 332 14.14 -9.12 -4.03
N ILE A 333 14.29 -7.99 -3.33
CA ILE A 333 13.38 -7.54 -2.28
C ILE A 333 12.64 -6.27 -2.68
N GLY A 334 11.37 -6.20 -2.28
CA GLY A 334 10.59 -4.97 -2.24
C GLY A 334 9.76 -4.91 -0.97
N ARG A 335 9.56 -3.70 -0.43
CA ARG A 335 8.67 -3.44 0.70
C ARG A 335 7.39 -2.78 0.24
N VAL A 336 6.27 -3.20 0.82
CA VAL A 336 5.00 -2.47 0.82
C VAL A 336 4.85 -1.79 2.19
N PRO A 337 5.23 -0.51 2.29
CA PRO A 337 5.15 0.24 3.54
C PRO A 337 3.68 0.63 3.79
N ALA A 338 2.91 -0.30 4.34
CA ALA A 338 1.51 -0.10 4.72
C ALA A 338 1.38 -0.24 6.23
N SER A 339 0.77 0.75 6.88
CA SER A 339 0.53 0.77 8.32
C SER A 339 -0.91 0.35 8.66
N THR A 340 -1.80 0.37 7.66
CA THR A 340 -3.23 0.04 7.74
C THR A 340 -3.73 -0.94 6.68
N GLU A 341 -4.86 -1.59 6.96
CA GLU A 341 -5.50 -2.52 6.01
C GLU A 341 -6.01 -1.82 4.76
N GLN A 342 -6.46 -0.57 4.87
CA GLN A 342 -6.93 0.22 3.73
C GLN A 342 -5.78 0.50 2.74
N GLU A 343 -4.61 0.91 3.26
CA GLU A 343 -3.40 1.15 2.45
C GLU A 343 -2.95 -0.12 1.73
N LEU A 344 -2.89 -1.24 2.45
CA LEU A 344 -2.50 -2.51 1.86
C LEU A 344 -3.49 -2.98 0.79
N ASN A 345 -4.80 -2.90 1.07
CA ASN A 345 -5.82 -3.28 0.10
C ASN A 345 -5.73 -2.40 -1.17
N ALA A 346 -5.53 -1.09 -1.01
CA ALA A 346 -5.32 -0.20 -2.16
C ALA A 346 -4.12 -0.63 -3.02
N TYR A 347 -3.01 -1.02 -2.41
CA TYR A 347 -1.83 -1.50 -3.15
C TYR A 347 -2.02 -2.87 -3.81
N VAL A 348 -2.68 -3.81 -3.12
CA VAL A 348 -2.98 -5.14 -3.69
C VAL A 348 -3.89 -5.03 -4.91
N GLU A 349 -4.94 -4.21 -4.83
CA GLU A 349 -5.85 -3.98 -5.96
C GLU A 349 -5.11 -3.32 -7.14
N LYS A 350 -4.18 -2.37 -6.88
CA LYS A 350 -3.30 -1.82 -7.93
C LYS A 350 -2.51 -2.92 -8.64
N ILE A 351 -1.88 -3.85 -7.91
CA ILE A 351 -1.09 -4.93 -8.52
C ILE A 351 -1.98 -5.80 -9.41
N ILE A 352 -3.12 -6.24 -8.88
CA ILE A 352 -4.03 -7.14 -9.60
C ILE A 352 -4.56 -6.44 -10.86
N GLN A 353 -4.98 -5.18 -10.77
CA GLN A 353 -5.40 -4.40 -11.93
C GLN A 353 -4.27 -4.23 -12.94
N TYR A 354 -3.07 -3.85 -12.47
CA TYR A 354 -1.91 -3.62 -13.34
C TYR A 354 -1.54 -4.87 -14.14
N GLU A 355 -1.53 -6.03 -13.50
CA GLU A 355 -1.14 -7.29 -14.13
C GLU A 355 -2.24 -7.90 -15.01
N THR A 356 -3.49 -7.45 -14.88
CA THR A 356 -4.62 -7.97 -15.67
C THR A 356 -5.04 -7.06 -16.82
N SER A 357 -4.87 -5.74 -16.71
CA SER A 357 -5.48 -4.77 -17.63
C SER A 357 -4.53 -3.69 -18.18
N ALA A 358 -3.22 -3.76 -17.93
CA ALA A 358 -2.29 -2.75 -18.43
C ALA A 358 -2.23 -2.71 -19.98
N ASP A 359 -2.52 -1.55 -20.54
CA ASP A 359 -2.45 -1.28 -21.98
C ASP A 359 -1.00 -0.92 -22.41
N PRO A 360 -0.41 -1.64 -23.39
CA PRO A 360 0.91 -1.31 -23.94
C PRO A 360 1.05 0.14 -24.47
N GLY A 361 -0.06 0.77 -24.87
CA GLY A 361 -0.11 2.10 -25.46
C GLY A 361 0.51 3.16 -24.55
N TRP A 362 -0.02 3.34 -23.34
CA TRP A 362 0.54 4.29 -22.38
C TRP A 362 1.86 3.80 -21.78
N PHE A 363 2.05 2.48 -21.67
CA PHE A 363 3.26 1.91 -21.08
C PHE A 363 4.53 2.28 -21.88
N LYS A 364 4.43 2.43 -23.20
CA LYS A 364 5.55 2.85 -24.07
C LYS A 364 5.86 4.36 -24.04
N HIS A 365 5.32 5.10 -23.08
CA HIS A 365 5.74 6.46 -22.78
C HIS A 365 6.62 6.50 -21.54
N ALA A 366 7.63 7.37 -21.52
CA ALA A 366 8.48 7.59 -20.36
C ALA A 366 8.63 9.09 -20.05
N LEU A 367 8.61 9.42 -18.77
CA LEU A 367 8.79 10.77 -18.26
C LEU A 367 10.19 10.92 -17.66
N LEU A 368 10.98 11.85 -18.19
CA LEU A 368 12.32 12.17 -17.71
C LEU A 368 12.30 13.53 -17.03
N LEU A 369 12.46 13.54 -15.71
CA LEU A 369 12.40 14.71 -14.84
C LEU A 369 13.77 15.03 -14.27
N THR A 370 14.17 16.30 -14.27
CA THR A 370 15.41 16.72 -13.58
C THR A 370 15.17 17.77 -12.53
N GLY A 371 15.97 17.71 -11.47
CA GLY A 371 16.17 18.81 -10.52
C GLY A 371 17.39 19.66 -10.86
N ASP A 372 17.67 20.63 -9.98
CA ASP A 372 18.84 21.50 -10.10
C ASP A 372 20.08 20.82 -9.51
N TYR A 373 20.50 19.70 -10.12
CA TYR A 373 21.71 18.98 -9.70
C TYR A 373 22.65 18.81 -10.89
N PRO A 374 23.98 18.92 -10.69
CA PRO A 374 24.95 18.68 -11.75
C PRO A 374 24.73 17.33 -12.43
N TYR A 375 24.88 17.28 -13.75
CA TYR A 375 24.75 16.08 -14.57
C TYR A 375 23.34 15.47 -14.71
N SER A 376 22.31 15.94 -13.99
CA SER A 376 20.95 15.37 -14.07
C SER A 376 20.42 15.24 -15.50
N ASN A 377 20.60 16.27 -16.33
CA ASN A 377 20.16 16.23 -17.73
C ASN A 377 20.93 15.18 -18.54
N ASN A 378 22.25 15.09 -18.37
CA ASN A 378 23.09 14.13 -19.09
C ASN A 378 22.74 12.69 -18.72
N THR A 379 22.51 12.44 -17.42
CA THR A 379 22.06 11.13 -16.93
C THR A 379 20.72 10.75 -17.55
N ASN A 380 19.73 11.65 -17.51
CA ASN A 380 18.43 11.40 -18.13
C ASN A 380 18.49 11.30 -19.66
N ASP A 381 19.38 12.03 -20.34
CA ASP A 381 19.58 11.88 -21.78
C ASP A 381 20.18 10.51 -22.13
N ALA A 382 21.08 9.97 -21.32
CA ALA A 382 21.59 8.61 -21.47
C ALA A 382 20.49 7.56 -21.26
N ILE A 383 19.68 7.69 -20.20
CA ILE A 383 18.51 6.84 -19.95
C ILE A 383 17.52 6.93 -21.12
N GLY A 384 17.24 8.15 -21.58
CA GLY A 384 16.36 8.41 -22.72
C GLY A 384 16.83 7.74 -24.00
N THR A 385 18.13 7.75 -24.29
CA THR A 385 18.70 7.08 -25.46
C THR A 385 18.46 5.58 -25.42
N ILE A 386 18.65 4.95 -24.25
CA ILE A 386 18.37 3.51 -24.06
C ILE A 386 16.89 3.22 -24.26
N LEU A 387 16.00 4.01 -23.65
CA LEU A 387 14.55 3.86 -23.74
C LEU A 387 14.04 4.05 -25.18
N GLN A 388 14.56 5.03 -25.91
CA GLN A 388 14.23 5.22 -27.34
C GLN A 388 14.65 4.02 -28.18
N GLY A 389 15.80 3.39 -27.88
CA GLY A 389 16.21 2.12 -28.49
C GLY A 389 15.23 0.97 -28.24
N GLN A 390 14.42 1.05 -27.18
CA GLN A 390 13.33 0.12 -26.84
C GLN A 390 11.94 0.63 -27.29
N SER A 391 11.92 1.59 -28.20
CA SER A 391 10.73 2.22 -28.80
C SER A 391 9.85 2.99 -27.81
N PHE A 392 10.42 3.55 -26.74
CA PHE A 392 9.69 4.46 -25.87
C PHE A 392 9.61 5.88 -26.44
N GLN A 393 8.47 6.51 -26.24
CA GLN A 393 8.26 7.93 -26.47
C GLN A 393 8.62 8.70 -25.19
N LEU A 394 9.46 9.74 -25.31
CA LEU A 394 9.97 10.47 -24.15
C LEU A 394 9.29 11.82 -24.00
N THR A 395 8.84 12.11 -22.78
CA THR A 395 8.53 13.48 -22.33
C THR A 395 9.65 13.94 -21.40
N LYS A 396 10.41 14.95 -21.83
CA LYS A 396 11.51 15.53 -21.04
C LYS A 396 11.03 16.80 -20.35
N LEU A 397 11.03 16.82 -19.02
CA LEU A 397 10.77 18.02 -18.24
C LEU A 397 11.99 18.37 -17.40
N TYR A 398 12.92 19.12 -18.01
CA TYR A 398 14.21 19.43 -17.40
C TYR A 398 14.19 20.76 -16.65
N HIS A 399 14.77 20.76 -15.45
CA HIS A 399 14.78 21.88 -14.52
C HIS A 399 15.16 23.19 -15.22
N ASN A 400 16.35 23.26 -15.81
CA ASN A 400 16.89 24.47 -16.42
C ASN A 400 16.20 24.92 -17.72
N GLN A 401 15.31 24.10 -18.27
CA GLN A 401 14.59 24.40 -19.52
C GLN A 401 13.18 24.91 -19.27
N ILE A 402 12.49 24.38 -18.25
CA ILE A 402 11.07 24.67 -18.02
C ILE A 402 10.86 25.48 -16.74
N TRP A 403 11.65 25.28 -15.68
CA TRP A 403 11.39 25.91 -14.38
C TRP A 403 11.66 27.43 -14.38
N PRO A 404 12.64 27.97 -15.13
CA PRO A 404 12.86 29.43 -15.20
C PRO A 404 11.65 30.23 -15.70
N SER A 405 10.74 29.60 -16.44
CA SER A 405 9.55 30.26 -17.03
C SER A 405 8.22 29.77 -16.45
N THR A 406 8.22 29.02 -15.35
CA THR A 406 7.01 28.43 -14.74
C THR A 406 6.94 28.66 -13.24
N THR A 407 5.72 28.90 -12.74
CA THR A 407 5.42 28.93 -11.31
C THR A 407 5.40 27.51 -10.72
N PRO A 408 5.51 27.33 -9.39
CA PRO A 408 5.40 26.00 -8.77
C PRO A 408 4.13 25.24 -9.16
N ASN A 409 2.96 25.89 -9.16
CA ASN A 409 1.71 25.25 -9.55
C ASN A 409 1.73 24.78 -11.01
N GLN A 410 2.27 25.60 -11.93
CA GLN A 410 2.41 25.20 -13.33
C GLN A 410 3.33 23.98 -13.52
N ARG A 411 4.37 23.83 -12.67
CA ARG A 411 5.24 22.65 -12.69
C ARG A 411 4.48 21.40 -12.24
N ILE A 412 3.74 21.50 -11.14
CA ILE A 412 2.88 20.42 -10.62
C ILE A 412 1.85 20.01 -11.68
N ASP A 413 1.14 20.97 -12.27
CA ASP A 413 0.14 20.71 -13.31
C ASP A 413 0.76 20.03 -14.54
N THR A 414 1.96 20.44 -14.94
CA THR A 414 2.68 19.84 -16.07
C THR A 414 3.08 18.40 -15.78
N ILE A 415 3.59 18.12 -14.58
CA ILE A 415 3.96 16.76 -14.15
C ILE A 415 2.71 15.87 -14.06
N ASN A 416 1.67 16.33 -13.35
CA ASN A 416 0.41 15.59 -13.20
C ASN A 416 -0.24 15.32 -14.55
N LYS A 417 -0.21 16.28 -15.48
CA LYS A 417 -0.73 16.07 -16.84
C LYS A 417 -0.04 14.91 -17.56
N VAL A 418 1.28 14.77 -17.42
CA VAL A 418 2.04 13.67 -18.07
C VAL A 418 1.74 12.35 -17.37
N LEU A 419 1.75 12.32 -16.03
CA LEU A 419 1.43 11.11 -15.27
C LEU A 419 0.00 10.62 -15.53
N ASN A 420 -0.97 11.54 -15.60
CA ASN A 420 -2.38 11.25 -15.89
C ASN A 420 -2.63 10.84 -17.35
N ALA A 421 -1.74 11.18 -18.28
CA ALA A 421 -1.80 10.62 -19.63
C ALA A 421 -1.37 9.14 -19.63
N GLY A 422 -0.52 8.75 -18.68
CA GLY A 422 0.03 7.42 -18.50
C GLY A 422 1.45 7.31 -19.08
N VAL A 423 2.36 6.80 -18.27
CA VAL A 423 3.74 6.50 -18.64
C VAL A 423 4.14 5.18 -17.98
N GLY A 424 4.92 4.35 -18.67
CA GLY A 424 5.47 3.12 -18.09
C GLY A 424 6.59 3.40 -17.09
N PHE A 425 7.44 4.39 -17.39
CA PHE A 425 8.59 4.74 -16.56
C PHE A 425 8.66 6.24 -16.25
N VAL A 426 9.06 6.55 -15.02
CA VAL A 426 9.49 7.88 -14.60
C VAL A 426 10.92 7.80 -14.12
N SER A 427 11.78 8.69 -14.61
CA SER A 427 13.15 8.88 -14.10
C SER A 427 13.29 10.29 -13.56
N TYR A 428 13.44 10.42 -12.25
CA TYR A 428 13.79 11.67 -11.59
C TYR A 428 15.27 11.64 -11.17
N VAL A 429 16.03 12.66 -11.61
CA VAL A 429 17.43 12.85 -11.19
C VAL A 429 17.61 14.27 -10.67
N GLY A 430 17.89 14.42 -9.37
CA GLY A 430 18.04 15.73 -8.76
C GLY A 430 18.11 15.69 -7.25
N HIS A 431 17.94 16.86 -6.64
CA HIS A 431 17.83 16.95 -5.19
C HIS A 431 16.53 16.31 -4.69
N GLY A 432 16.66 15.56 -3.62
CA GLY A 432 15.55 15.12 -2.79
C GLY A 432 15.54 15.86 -1.47
N GLY A 433 14.53 15.60 -0.65
CA GLY A 433 14.47 16.09 0.72
C GLY A 433 13.37 15.37 1.47
N GLY A 434 13.65 15.00 2.72
CA GLY A 434 12.74 14.39 3.67
C GLY A 434 12.21 15.42 4.66
N VAL A 435 11.44 14.91 5.63
CA VAL A 435 10.72 15.73 6.61
C VAL A 435 11.69 16.46 7.53
N GLU A 436 11.66 17.80 7.54
CA GLU A 436 12.27 18.63 8.59
C GLU A 436 11.18 19.23 9.50
N PRO A 437 11.13 18.91 10.80
CA PRO A 437 10.19 19.56 11.73
C PRO A 437 10.37 21.09 11.76
N PRO A 438 9.30 21.90 11.82
CA PRO A 438 7.89 21.55 11.95
C PRO A 438 7.19 21.32 10.60
N ALA A 439 7.91 21.45 9.48
CA ALA A 439 7.35 21.27 8.16
C ALA A 439 7.19 19.77 7.89
N LYS A 440 5.95 19.30 7.88
CA LYS A 440 5.55 18.03 7.29
C LYS A 440 5.77 18.06 5.76
N ASN A 441 6.94 18.43 5.26
CA ASN A 441 7.26 18.41 3.83
C ASN A 441 8.17 17.20 3.57
N GLY A 442 7.62 16.01 3.75
CA GLY A 442 8.22 14.75 3.36
C GLY A 442 8.45 14.66 1.86
N GLY A 443 9.50 13.93 1.51
CA GLY A 443 9.85 13.48 0.16
C GLY A 443 9.52 14.47 -0.97
N VAL A 444 10.49 15.31 -1.34
CA VAL A 444 10.30 16.34 -2.35
C VAL A 444 11.27 16.18 -3.52
N TRP A 445 10.76 16.13 -4.74
CA TRP A 445 11.57 16.35 -5.93
C TRP A 445 11.92 17.83 -6.06
N GLY A 446 13.17 18.17 -5.74
CA GLY A 446 13.77 19.49 -5.94
C GLY A 446 13.14 20.64 -5.17
N GLY A 447 12.23 20.38 -4.22
CA GLY A 447 11.50 21.42 -3.49
C GLY A 447 10.17 21.86 -4.11
N TRP A 448 9.71 21.25 -5.22
CA TRP A 448 8.50 21.71 -5.95
C TRP A 448 7.47 20.63 -6.29
N TYR A 449 7.77 19.35 -6.11
CA TYR A 449 6.79 18.28 -6.23
C TYR A 449 6.91 17.36 -5.01
N ASN A 450 5.87 17.33 -4.18
CA ASN A 450 5.83 16.62 -2.90
C ASN A 450 4.56 15.77 -2.78
N TYR A 451 4.45 15.07 -1.65
CA TYR A 451 3.33 14.17 -1.43
C TYR A 451 1.94 14.82 -1.42
N TYR A 452 1.81 16.12 -1.12
CA TYR A 452 0.52 16.83 -1.21
C TYR A 452 0.02 16.93 -2.65
N ASN A 453 0.88 16.71 -3.65
CA ASN A 453 0.52 16.76 -5.06
C ASN A 453 -0.01 15.42 -5.60
N ILE A 454 0.28 14.32 -4.91
CA ILE A 454 -0.07 12.96 -5.34
C ILE A 454 -1.58 12.69 -5.29
N PRO A 455 -2.35 13.17 -4.29
CA PRO A 455 -3.82 13.06 -4.32
C PRO A 455 -4.47 13.75 -5.53
N GLY A 456 -3.74 14.63 -6.24
CA GLY A 456 -4.21 15.27 -7.49
C GLY A 456 -4.00 14.42 -8.75
N LEU A 457 -3.48 13.19 -8.63
CA LEU A 457 -3.31 12.27 -9.73
C LEU A 457 -4.62 11.53 -10.05
N ALA A 458 -4.81 11.25 -11.34
CA ALA A 458 -5.96 10.55 -11.91
C ALA A 458 -5.50 9.40 -12.83
N ASN A 459 -4.43 8.71 -12.42
CA ASN A 459 -3.73 7.70 -13.23
C ASN A 459 -3.85 6.28 -12.65
N ALA A 460 -4.94 5.97 -11.94
CA ALA A 460 -5.13 4.70 -11.24
C ALA A 460 -5.07 3.46 -12.17
N ASP A 461 -5.38 3.63 -13.45
CA ASP A 461 -5.35 2.60 -14.50
C ASP A 461 -4.06 2.58 -15.33
N ARG A 462 -3.08 3.45 -15.02
CA ARG A 462 -1.85 3.68 -15.80
C ARG A 462 -0.67 4.05 -14.89
N LEU A 463 -0.33 3.11 -14.02
CA LEU A 463 0.62 3.30 -12.93
C LEU A 463 2.08 3.13 -13.39
N PRO A 464 2.95 4.15 -13.33
CA PRO A 464 4.35 4.00 -13.70
C PRO A 464 5.16 3.17 -12.69
N VAL A 465 6.30 2.69 -13.15
CA VAL A 465 7.46 2.38 -12.30
C VAL A 465 8.34 3.63 -12.21
N ILE A 466 8.62 4.08 -10.99
CA ILE A 466 9.35 5.32 -10.73
C ILE A 466 10.76 5.01 -10.23
N PHE A 467 11.76 5.62 -10.87
CA PHE A 467 13.14 5.68 -10.39
C PHE A 467 13.44 7.12 -9.95
N SER A 468 13.78 7.28 -8.67
CA SER A 468 14.02 8.57 -8.03
C SER A 468 15.44 8.61 -7.46
N ALA A 469 16.38 9.07 -8.28
CA ALA A 469 17.76 9.33 -7.87
C ALA A 469 17.82 10.66 -7.10
N ALA A 470 17.33 10.62 -5.86
CA ALA A 470 17.15 11.79 -5.00
C ALA A 470 17.08 11.39 -3.52
N CYS A 471 17.77 12.16 -2.66
CA CYS A 471 17.84 11.92 -1.21
C CYS A 471 16.45 11.79 -0.57
N GLU A 472 16.32 10.89 0.42
CA GLU A 472 15.19 10.81 1.36
C GLU A 472 13.81 10.53 0.71
N THR A 473 13.77 10.18 -0.59
CA THR A 473 12.51 9.88 -1.29
C THR A 473 11.94 8.50 -0.99
N GLY A 474 12.79 7.58 -0.51
CA GLY A 474 12.41 6.25 -0.03
C GLY A 474 12.59 6.08 1.50
N MET A 475 12.56 7.17 2.26
CA MET A 475 12.78 7.17 3.72
C MET A 475 11.49 6.82 4.47
N PHE A 476 11.16 5.53 4.58
CA PHE A 476 9.93 5.00 5.20
C PHE A 476 10.01 4.86 6.74
N HIS A 477 10.76 5.72 7.42
CA HIS A 477 10.96 5.63 8.88
C HIS A 477 10.99 7.03 9.49
N PHE A 478 11.20 7.12 10.81
CA PHE A 478 11.19 8.33 11.66
C PHE A 478 11.93 9.59 11.17
N GLY A 479 12.75 9.48 10.12
CA GLY A 479 13.40 10.59 9.45
C GLY A 479 14.30 11.39 10.38
N LYS A 480 14.17 12.73 10.34
CA LYS A 480 14.92 13.64 11.24
C LYS A 480 14.18 13.91 12.56
N GLY A 481 13.06 13.23 12.81
CA GLY A 481 12.23 13.38 13.99
C GLY A 481 12.78 12.66 15.22
N PRO A 482 12.09 12.77 16.38
CA PRO A 482 12.34 11.86 17.49
C PRO A 482 12.10 10.40 17.10
N TYR A 483 12.72 9.48 17.81
CA TYR A 483 12.47 8.04 17.66
C TYR A 483 12.63 7.30 18.99
N LEU A 484 12.07 6.08 19.08
CA LEU A 484 12.29 5.21 20.23
C LEU A 484 13.61 4.46 20.06
N ALA A 485 14.52 4.63 21.02
CA ALA A 485 15.76 3.88 21.08
C ALA A 485 15.50 2.43 21.50
N LYS A 486 16.39 1.52 21.12
CA LYS A 486 16.36 0.09 21.51
C LYS A 486 16.32 -0.09 23.03
N GLU A 487 16.92 0.81 23.79
CA GLU A 487 16.92 0.82 25.26
C GLU A 487 15.60 1.32 25.88
N GLY A 488 14.61 1.68 25.07
CA GLY A 488 13.25 2.00 25.51
C GLY A 488 13.01 3.45 25.92
N TYR A 489 13.91 4.38 25.56
CA TYR A 489 13.71 5.83 25.76
C TYR A 489 13.58 6.57 24.44
N GLU A 490 12.80 7.66 24.44
CA GLU A 490 12.70 8.53 23.26
C GLU A 490 14.01 9.32 23.08
N TYR A 491 14.64 9.17 21.92
CA TYR A 491 15.75 9.99 21.50
C TYR A 491 15.25 11.18 20.67
N ARG A 492 15.78 12.36 20.97
CA ARG A 492 15.59 13.59 20.19
C ARG A 492 16.96 14.12 19.81
N ALA A 493 17.21 14.27 18.52
CA ALA A 493 18.33 15.05 18.05
C ALA A 493 18.10 16.53 18.44
N THR A 494 18.65 16.97 19.59
CA THR A 494 18.66 18.41 19.90
C THR A 494 19.66 19.10 18.98
N ALA A 495 19.27 20.24 18.41
CA ALA A 495 20.16 21.09 17.61
C ALA A 495 21.53 21.27 18.27
N PHE A 496 22.59 21.19 17.46
CA PHE A 496 24.00 21.34 17.82
C PHE A 496 24.23 22.22 19.06
N PRO A 497 24.77 21.71 20.18
CA PRO A 497 25.27 22.60 21.21
C PRO A 497 26.40 23.46 20.61
N VAL A 498 26.22 24.78 20.66
CA VAL A 498 27.13 25.79 20.10
C VAL A 498 28.54 25.73 20.72
N VAL A 499 28.72 24.98 21.82
CA VAL A 499 30.03 24.75 22.45
C VAL A 499 30.06 23.33 23.01
N PRO A 500 31.09 22.53 22.73
CA PRO A 500 31.16 21.17 23.24
C PRO A 500 31.68 21.14 24.69
N PRO A 501 31.05 20.39 25.61
CA PRO A 501 31.69 19.97 26.85
C PRO A 501 32.60 18.78 26.53
N SER A 502 33.87 18.83 26.95
CA SER A 502 34.94 17.81 26.97
C SER A 502 35.07 16.74 25.84
N PRO A 503 36.30 16.33 25.47
CA PRO A 503 36.55 15.26 24.49
C PRO A 503 35.86 13.91 24.79
N ASP A 504 35.62 13.57 26.06
CA ASP A 504 34.95 12.33 26.44
C ASP A 504 33.42 12.39 26.28
N ALA A 505 32.81 13.58 26.38
CA ALA A 505 31.40 13.73 26.05
C ALA A 505 31.19 13.74 24.52
N PHE A 506 32.21 14.14 23.75
CA PHE A 506 32.17 14.07 22.28
C PHE A 506 31.96 12.66 21.73
N ALA A 507 32.46 11.62 22.41
CA ALA A 507 32.30 10.22 22.00
C ALA A 507 30.90 9.64 22.29
N LYS A 508 30.18 10.20 23.28
CA LYS A 508 28.82 9.76 23.65
C LYS A 508 27.69 10.58 23.01
N TYR A 509 27.97 11.79 22.53
CA TYR A 509 26.93 12.76 22.15
C TYR A 509 26.96 13.22 20.68
N ARG A 510 27.85 12.69 19.85
CA ARG A 510 27.71 12.82 18.39
C ARG A 510 26.88 11.66 17.85
N TRP A 511 25.56 11.81 17.96
CA TRP A 511 24.48 11.04 17.29
C TRP A 511 23.95 9.82 18.04
N GLY A 512 22.67 9.51 17.77
CA GLY A 512 21.76 8.86 18.71
C GLY A 512 21.95 7.36 18.92
N PRO A 513 21.28 6.79 19.93
CA PRO A 513 21.27 5.35 20.18
C PRO A 513 20.66 4.57 19.01
N GLU A 514 20.91 3.27 18.94
CA GLU A 514 20.30 2.38 17.95
C GLU A 514 18.77 2.52 18.01
N PRO A 515 18.09 2.79 16.88
CA PRO A 515 16.63 2.82 16.85
C PRO A 515 16.04 1.44 17.13
N LEU A 516 14.83 1.40 17.70
CA LEU A 516 14.09 0.17 17.86
C LEU A 516 13.75 -0.45 16.48
N GLU A 517 13.96 -1.76 16.33
CA GLU A 517 13.75 -2.48 15.05
C GLU A 517 12.32 -2.35 14.49
N MET A 518 11.30 -2.31 15.37
CA MET A 518 9.91 -2.06 15.02
C MET A 518 9.47 -0.77 15.70
N MET A 519 9.26 0.26 14.90
CA MET A 519 9.08 1.60 15.39
C MET A 519 7.61 1.83 15.81
N PRO A 520 7.30 2.39 16.98
CA PRO A 520 5.90 2.70 17.29
C PRO A 520 5.31 3.70 16.27
N THR A 521 4.05 3.50 15.87
CA THR A 521 3.34 4.30 14.85
C THR A 521 3.46 5.82 15.04
N GLN A 522 3.62 6.31 16.28
CA GLN A 522 3.79 7.75 16.55
C GLN A 522 5.10 8.35 16.02
N TYR A 523 6.09 7.51 15.71
CA TYR A 523 7.37 7.89 15.12
C TYR A 523 7.45 7.49 13.64
N ASP A 524 6.42 6.85 13.10
CA ASP A 524 6.33 6.53 11.68
C ASP A 524 6.15 7.82 10.86
N VAL A 525 6.79 7.89 9.70
CA VAL A 525 6.78 9.08 8.85
C VAL A 525 6.71 8.66 7.39
N ASP A 526 5.65 9.13 6.72
CA ASP A 526 5.43 8.82 5.32
C ASP A 526 6.53 9.37 4.39
N ALA A 527 7.09 8.49 3.57
CA ALA A 527 7.96 8.78 2.45
C ALA A 527 7.18 9.20 1.19
N LEU A 528 7.85 9.84 0.23
CA LEU A 528 7.25 10.07 -1.10
C LEU A 528 6.80 8.74 -1.75
N ALA A 529 7.60 7.68 -1.57
CA ALA A 529 7.29 6.35 -2.05
C ALA A 529 5.94 5.83 -1.52
N GLU A 530 5.67 5.94 -0.22
CA GLU A 530 4.39 5.51 0.38
C GLU A 530 3.19 6.20 -0.25
N HIS A 531 3.29 7.51 -0.48
CA HIS A 531 2.19 8.25 -1.07
C HIS A 531 1.86 7.81 -2.50
N PHE A 532 2.89 7.45 -3.28
CA PHE A 532 2.71 6.89 -4.61
C PHE A 532 2.16 5.45 -4.57
N LEU A 533 2.56 4.66 -3.57
CA LEU A 533 2.28 3.22 -3.52
C LEU A 533 0.99 2.90 -2.79
N VAL A 534 0.81 3.35 -1.55
CA VAL A 534 -0.23 2.82 -0.65
C VAL A 534 -1.30 3.84 -0.24
N LYS A 535 -1.00 5.15 -0.25
CA LYS A 535 -1.93 6.16 0.30
C LYS A 535 -3.09 6.51 -0.63
N ASN A 536 -3.04 6.12 -1.91
CA ASN A 536 -4.06 6.42 -2.92
C ASN A 536 -4.17 5.27 -3.92
N THR A 537 -5.28 5.19 -4.67
CA THR A 537 -5.43 4.27 -5.82
C THR A 537 -4.71 4.77 -7.08
N ALA A 538 -4.57 6.08 -7.23
CA ALA A 538 -3.65 6.71 -8.18
C ALA A 538 -2.20 6.71 -7.63
N GLY A 539 -1.22 7.03 -8.48
CA GLY A 539 0.19 7.09 -8.08
C GLY A 539 1.08 6.22 -8.96
N ALA A 540 1.76 5.22 -8.37
CA ALA A 540 2.70 4.33 -9.03
C ALA A 540 2.49 2.86 -8.61
N ILE A 541 3.03 1.92 -9.40
CA ILE A 541 3.02 0.50 -9.05
C ILE A 541 4.30 0.06 -8.32
N ALA A 542 5.42 0.75 -8.61
CA ALA A 542 6.70 0.56 -7.94
C ALA A 542 7.45 1.88 -7.86
N PHE A 543 8.22 2.06 -6.78
CA PHE A 543 9.03 3.24 -6.53
C PHE A 543 10.41 2.82 -6.03
N ILE A 544 11.46 3.20 -6.75
CA ILE A 544 12.85 2.99 -6.38
C ILE A 544 13.42 4.35 -5.99
N GLY A 545 13.59 4.57 -4.69
CA GLY A 545 14.12 5.81 -4.11
C GLY A 545 15.31 5.56 -3.20
N ALA A 546 15.92 6.62 -2.71
CA ALA A 546 17.05 6.55 -1.80
C ALA A 546 16.68 7.05 -0.39
N TYR A 547 17.34 6.48 0.63
CA TYR A 547 17.34 7.01 2.00
C TYR A 547 18.27 8.23 2.09
N THR A 548 19.56 8.05 1.84
CA THR A 548 20.51 9.15 1.63
C THR A 548 20.94 9.16 0.16
N GLY A 549 21.12 10.33 -0.43
CA GLY A 549 21.62 10.41 -1.80
C GLY A 549 23.08 9.93 -1.86
N THR A 550 23.39 9.08 -2.83
CA THR A 550 24.77 8.87 -3.27
C THR A 550 25.27 10.19 -3.85
N GLN A 551 25.93 11.01 -3.04
CA GLN A 551 26.56 12.27 -3.49
C GLN A 551 27.98 12.03 -4.04
N GLY A 552 28.22 10.87 -4.65
CA GLY A 552 29.52 10.45 -5.18
C GLY A 552 29.51 10.29 -6.68
#